data_AF-A0A933HZB4-F1
#
_entry.id   AF-A0A933HZB4-F1
#
_cell.length_a   1.000
_cell.length_b   1.000
_cell.length_c   1.000
_cell.angle_alpha   90.00
_cell.angle_beta   90.00
_cell.angle_gamma   90.00
#
_symmetry.space_group_name_H-M   'P 1'
#
loop_
_entity.id
_entity.type
_entity.pdbx_description
1 polymer ?
#
loop_
_entity_poly.entity_id
_entity_poly.type
_entity_poly.pdbx_seq_one_letter_code
_entity_poly.pdbx_strand_id
1 'polypeptide(L)'
;MTPPDVRPWLVAWFERKGQVAGSTLEEKIQTDYFAAGLIDSLGVVSLIADVEGAFSIRFSDRHYQERRFSTIGGLAEIVSELVAVKPA
;
A
#
# COMPACT_ATOMS: atom_id res chain seq x y z
N MET A 1 17.87 -8.75 -9.03
CA MET A 1 16.61 -8.18 -9.54
C MET A 1 16.22 -7.06 -8.60
N THR A 2 16.04 -5.85 -9.09
CA THR A 2 15.46 -4.76 -8.28
C THR A 2 13.98 -5.08 -8.08
N PRO A 3 13.43 -5.02 -6.85
CA PRO A 3 12.00 -5.20 -6.66
C PRO A 3 11.23 -4.15 -7.49
N PRO A 4 10.07 -4.51 -8.06
CA PRO A 4 9.24 -3.56 -8.80
C PRO A 4 8.86 -2.39 -7.90
N ASP A 5 8.82 -1.18 -8.47
CA ASP A 5 8.37 -0.01 -7.71
C ASP A 5 6.87 -0.12 -7.43
N VAL A 6 6.52 -0.34 -6.16
CA VAL A 6 5.15 -0.57 -5.69
C VAL A 6 4.36 0.75 -5.56
N ARG A 7 5.06 1.87 -5.35
CA ARG A 7 4.46 3.18 -5.07
C ARG A 7 3.45 3.64 -6.14
N PRO A 8 3.78 3.64 -7.45
CA PRO A 8 2.83 4.10 -8.47
C PRO A 8 1.59 3.23 -8.55
N TRP A 9 1.71 1.92 -8.30
CA TRP A 9 0.58 1.01 -8.29
C TRP A 9 -0.38 1.32 -7.14
N LEU A 10 0.15 1.54 -5.93
CA LEU A 10 -0.67 1.88 -4.75
C LEU A 10 -1.36 3.22 -4.92
N VAL A 11 -0.64 4.24 -5.40
CA VAL A 11 -1.26 5.55 -5.69
C VAL A 11 -2.40 5.40 -6.69
N ALA A 12 -2.18 4.70 -7.80
CA ALA A 12 -3.24 4.45 -8.77
C ALA A 12 -4.41 3.65 -8.20
N TRP A 13 -4.17 2.74 -7.23
CA TRP A 13 -5.23 2.02 -6.54
C TRP A 13 -6.09 2.97 -5.69
N PHE A 14 -5.47 3.85 -4.91
CA PHE A 14 -6.18 4.81 -4.07
C PHE A 14 -6.89 5.89 -4.89
N GLU A 15 -6.33 6.32 -6.02
CA GLU A 15 -6.96 7.28 -6.93
C GLU A 15 -8.27 6.76 -7.54
N ARG A 16 -8.44 5.44 -7.65
CA ARG A 16 -9.73 4.83 -8.05
C ARG A 16 -10.78 4.87 -6.95
N LYS A 17 -10.37 5.05 -5.69
CA LYS A 17 -11.28 5.15 -4.53
C LYS A 17 -11.65 6.58 -4.21
N GLY A 18 -10.73 7.53 -4.43
CA GLY A 18 -10.96 8.94 -4.16
C GLY A 18 -9.75 9.79 -4.51
N GLN A 19 -9.80 11.07 -4.12
CA GLN A 19 -8.72 12.00 -4.39
C GLN A 19 -7.57 11.82 -3.39
N VAL A 20 -6.42 11.36 -3.89
CA VAL A 20 -5.17 11.30 -3.10
C VAL A 20 -4.56 12.70 -3.03
N ALA A 21 -4.13 13.12 -1.84
CA ALA A 21 -3.54 14.45 -1.64
C ALA A 21 -2.13 14.52 -2.27
N GLY A 22 -1.81 15.66 -2.88
CA GLY A 22 -0.50 15.90 -3.52
C GLY A 22 -0.55 15.88 -5.05
N SER A 23 0.41 16.56 -5.67
CA SER A 23 0.50 16.67 -7.14
C SER A 23 1.53 15.72 -7.73
N THR A 24 2.53 15.35 -6.93
CA THR A 24 3.61 14.43 -7.30
C THR A 24 3.48 13.08 -6.60
N LEU A 25 4.18 12.06 -7.11
CA LEU A 25 4.21 10.73 -6.47
C LEU A 25 4.73 10.82 -5.02
N GLU A 26 5.78 11.59 -4.79
CA GLU A 26 6.42 11.74 -3.48
C GLU A 26 5.50 12.40 -2.44
N GLU A 27 4.66 13.35 -2.86
CA GLU A 27 3.64 13.92 -1.97
C GLU A 27 2.51 12.91 -1.72
N LYS A 28 2.05 12.23 -2.77
CA LYS A 28 0.94 11.27 -2.67
C LYS A 28 1.24 10.12 -1.73
N ILE A 29 2.48 9.61 -1.73
CA ILE A 29 2.88 8.53 -0.83
C ILE A 29 2.88 8.94 0.66
N GLN A 30 2.93 10.24 0.99
CA GLN A 30 2.82 10.72 2.36
C GLN A 30 1.36 10.73 2.88
N THR A 31 0.38 10.44 2.01
CA THR A 31 -1.03 10.42 2.40
C THR A 31 -1.31 9.30 3.39
N ASP A 32 -1.80 9.66 4.57
CA ASP A 32 -2.47 8.72 5.47
C ASP A 32 -3.88 8.47 4.95
N TYR A 33 -4.09 7.27 4.41
CA TYR A 33 -5.32 6.95 3.69
C TYR A 33 -6.50 6.68 4.62
N PHE A 34 -6.26 6.42 5.91
CA PHE A 34 -7.31 6.35 6.92
C PHE A 34 -7.76 7.75 7.32
N ALA A 35 -6.82 8.65 7.60
CA ALA A 35 -7.12 10.03 7.96
C ALA A 35 -7.76 10.81 6.79
N ALA A 36 -7.35 10.50 5.55
CA ALA A 36 -7.94 11.06 4.35
C ALA A 36 -9.33 10.47 3.99
N GLY A 37 -9.79 9.44 4.71
CA GLY A 37 -11.07 8.77 4.44
C GLY A 37 -11.12 8.07 3.08
N LEU A 38 -9.96 7.68 2.52
CA LEU A 38 -9.88 6.99 1.23
C LEU A 38 -10.39 5.55 1.32
N ILE A 39 -10.23 4.93 2.49
CA ILE A 39 -10.77 3.61 2.81
C ILE A 39 -11.28 3.57 4.25
N ASP A 40 -12.25 2.70 4.48
CA ASP A 40 -12.74 2.33 5.80
C ASP A 40 -12.22 0.93 6.21
N SER A 41 -12.74 0.38 7.30
CA SER A 41 -12.37 -0.94 7.78
C SER A 41 -12.62 -2.07 6.77
N LEU A 42 -13.60 -1.95 5.87
CA LEU A 42 -13.88 -2.94 4.83
C LEU A 42 -12.97 -2.73 3.61
N GLY A 43 -12.70 -1.47 3.26
CA GLY A 43 -11.79 -1.10 2.19
C GLY A 43 -10.37 -1.61 2.41
N VAL A 44 -9.91 -1.70 3.66
CA VAL A 44 -8.62 -2.31 4.02
C VAL A 44 -8.55 -3.78 3.58
N VAL A 45 -9.62 -4.55 3.77
CA VAL A 45 -9.65 -5.96 3.37
C VAL A 45 -9.52 -6.10 1.86
N SER A 46 -10.20 -5.24 1.09
CA SER A 46 -10.04 -5.20 -0.37
C SER A 46 -8.65 -4.77 -0.81
N LEU A 47 -8.07 -3.77 -0.15
CA LEU A 47 -6.71 -3.31 -0.42
C LEU A 47 -5.70 -4.44 -0.22
N ILE A 48 -5.80 -5.16 0.91
CA ILE A 48 -4.93 -6.29 1.21
C ILE A 48 -5.07 -7.37 0.12
N ALA A 49 -6.29 -7.77 -0.22
CA ALA A 49 -6.53 -8.79 -1.23
C ALA A 49 -5.96 -8.42 -2.61
N ASP A 50 -6.18 -7.16 -3.04
CA ASP A 50 -5.68 -6.68 -4.32
C ASP A 50 -4.15 -6.59 -4.36
N VAL A 51 -3.52 -6.14 -3.26
CA VAL A 51 -2.06 -6.07 -3.14
C VAL A 51 -1.43 -7.47 -3.11
N GLU A 52 -1.98 -8.39 -2.31
CA GLU A 52 -1.52 -9.77 -2.27
C GLU A 52 -1.61 -10.45 -3.65
N GLY A 53 -2.72 -10.25 -4.36
CA GLY A 53 -2.92 -10.76 -5.71
C GLY A 53 -1.97 -10.14 -6.74
N ALA A 54 -1.80 -8.81 -6.70
CA ALA A 54 -0.98 -8.09 -7.68
C ALA A 54 0.52 -8.39 -7.53
N PHE A 55 1.01 -8.52 -6.30
CA PHE A 55 2.45 -8.70 -6.03
C PHE A 55 2.83 -10.12 -5.62
N SER A 56 1.86 -11.03 -5.52
CA SER A 56 2.06 -12.42 -5.08
C SER A 56 2.74 -12.50 -3.72
N ILE A 57 2.27 -11.70 -2.77
CA ILE A 57 2.75 -11.66 -1.38
C ILE A 57 1.64 -12.10 -0.41
N ARG A 58 2.02 -12.29 0.86
CA ARG A 58 1.07 -12.46 1.97
C ARG A 58 1.41 -11.49 3.09
N PHE A 59 0.40 -10.76 3.54
CA PHE A 59 0.53 -10.00 4.77
C PHE A 59 0.36 -10.93 5.98
N SER A 60 0.90 -10.50 7.11
CA SER A 60 0.79 -11.15 8.40
C SER A 60 0.20 -10.17 9.39
N ASP A 61 -0.31 -10.66 10.52
CA ASP A 61 -0.87 -9.80 11.58
C ASP A 61 0.11 -8.75 12.08
N ARG A 62 1.41 -9.01 11.98
CA ARG A 62 2.44 -8.05 12.36
C ARG A 62 2.45 -6.82 11.46
N HIS A 63 2.26 -7.00 10.16
CA HIS A 63 2.30 -5.90 9.19
C HIS A 63 1.15 -4.91 9.42
N TYR A 64 -0.03 -5.40 9.83
CA TYR A 64 -1.18 -4.53 10.11
C TYR A 64 -1.00 -3.67 11.36
N GLN A 65 -0.13 -4.09 12.28
CA GLN A 65 0.17 -3.36 13.51
C GLN A 65 1.30 -2.33 13.31
N GLU A 66 1.95 -2.33 12.15
CA GLU A 66 3.02 -1.38 11.87
C GLU A 66 2.45 0.01 11.63
N ARG A 67 3.05 1.03 12.27
CA ARG A 67 2.62 2.44 12.08
C ARG A 67 2.68 2.88 10.62
N ARG A 68 3.65 2.36 9.88
CA ARG A 68 3.84 2.66 8.45
C ARG A 68 2.72 2.07 7.58
N PHE A 69 1.91 1.14 8.09
CA PHE A 69 0.79 0.62 7.34
C PHE A 69 -0.19 1.73 6.95
N SER A 70 -0.43 2.75 7.81
CA SER A 70 -1.48 3.77 7.59
C SER A 70 -1.21 4.76 6.45
N THR A 71 0.01 4.82 5.92
CA THR A 71 0.36 5.69 4.80
C THR A 71 0.63 4.90 3.53
N ILE A 72 0.38 5.52 2.37
CA ILE A 72 0.61 4.88 1.06
C ILE A 72 2.08 4.48 0.90
N GLY A 73 3.01 5.34 1.31
CA GLY A 73 4.44 5.11 1.24
C GLY A 73 4.90 4.01 2.19
N GLY A 74 4.42 4.02 3.43
CA GLY A 74 4.79 3.00 4.38
C GLY A 74 4.23 1.62 4.03
N LEU A 75 3.03 1.56 3.44
CA LEU A 75 2.52 0.33 2.82
C LEU A 75 3.39 -0.11 1.64
N ALA A 76 3.84 0.81 0.79
CA ALA A 76 4.73 0.50 -0.33
C ALA A 76 6.05 -0.13 0.14
N GLU A 77 6.62 0.35 1.24
CA GLU A 77 7.81 -0.23 1.86
C GLU A 77 7.56 -1.66 2.34
N ILE A 78 6.47 -1.90 3.08
CA ILE A 78 6.11 -3.25 3.55
C ILE A 78 5.98 -4.21 2.37
N VAL A 79 5.27 -3.81 1.31
CA VAL A 79 5.08 -4.66 0.12
C VAL A 79 6.41 -4.91 -0.58
N SER A 80 7.26 -3.90 -0.71
CA SER A 80 8.58 -4.04 -1.33
C SER A 80 9.47 -5.02 -0.58
N GLU A 81 9.43 -4.99 0.76
CA GLU A 81 10.13 -5.95 1.62
C GLU A 81 9.59 -7.37 1.41
N LEU A 82 8.27 -7.55 1.39
CA LEU A 82 7.66 -8.86 1.19
C LEU A 82 7.94 -9.45 -0.19
N VAL A 83 7.96 -8.62 -1.23
CA VAL A 83 8.33 -9.04 -2.59
C VAL A 83 9.80 -9.44 -2.64
N ALA A 84 10.69 -8.76 -1.90
CA ALA A 84 12.11 -9.10 -1.85
C ALA A 84 12.39 -10.42 -1.10
N VAL A 85 11.53 -10.77 -0.13
CA VAL A 85 11.67 -11.97 0.72
C VAL A 85 10.99 -13.21 0.10
N LYS A 86 10.53 -13.13 -1.16
CA LYS A 86 9.74 -14.15 -1.85
C LYS A 86 10.14 -15.59 -1.45
N PRO A 87 9.24 -16.40 -0.86
CA PRO A 87 9.57 -17.77 -0.50
C PRO A 87 9.91 -18.55 -1.78
N ALA A 88 11.01 -19.29 -1.74
CA ALA A 88 11.50 -20.16 -2.82
C ALA A 88 10.48 -21.23 -3.21
#